data_AF-A0A3D2E372-F1
#
_entry.id   AF-A0A3D2E372-F1
#
_cell.length_a   1.000
_cell.length_b   1.000
_cell.length_c   1.000
_cell.angle_alpha   90.00
_cell.angle_beta   90.00
_cell.angle_gamma   90.00
#
_symmetry.space_group_name_H-M   'P 1'
#
loop_
_entity.id
_entity.type
_entity.pdbx_description
1 polymer ?
#
loop_
_entity_poly.entity_id
_entity_poly.type
_entity_poly.pdbx_seq_one_letter_code
_entity_poly.pdbx_strand_id
1 'polypeptide(L)'
;KIDVMGQQMTISDAMAYLSGMIGDPWAEISENTALVNSQYEVVGGKWPEKANEVVVVVNEDNTLFDYQLFMLGLKSSADLGQLLINKDAFVAKKYTIDEILGLEYKLMTNVDYLDKKLDDEGNVMTNENGVELWTMGDKATLDKTYVDARAIKFADGTDTVKVVGVVRPKKGAIASSIGGVIGYTKQLTDALLAHSQNHQAIKSMQKLYDDAVATLDPNDDKDTQTSYESVIEIYKYNYSDATPKPQYIVKAGDEVEIDISKPDSNDHAEIMRELGFIDKEYPQSIEFYCSSFEAKGDVAKFLSDNDITYSDSLSTMMEFVNTMVSTITGVLVGFAAISLIVSTIMIAIIIYTSVLERRKEIGVLRSIGARKRDISRVFIAESAILGGYSGLIGIIFSVIVCVIGSVIIELKLGIENLVSVSWWQCLVMFLISILLSVLAGFIPSRIAAKKDPAIALRSE
;
A
#
# COMPACT_ATOMS: atom_id res chain seq x y z
N LYS A 1 -30.51 4.82 -11.62
CA LYS A 1 -29.13 5.34 -11.74
C LYS A 1 -28.99 6.50 -10.78
N ILE A 2 -27.96 6.48 -9.96
CA ILE A 2 -27.64 7.45 -8.92
C ILE A 2 -26.36 8.17 -9.36
N ASP A 3 -26.28 9.48 -9.14
CA ASP A 3 -25.03 10.21 -9.31
C ASP A 3 -24.13 9.96 -8.11
N VAL A 4 -23.03 9.22 -8.31
CA VAL A 4 -22.01 8.96 -7.31
C VAL A 4 -20.73 9.61 -7.80
N MET A 5 -20.25 10.63 -7.07
CA MET A 5 -19.04 11.40 -7.40
C MET A 5 -19.02 12.00 -8.83
N GLY A 6 -20.17 12.33 -9.41
CA GLY A 6 -20.27 12.94 -10.75
C GLY A 6 -20.47 11.94 -11.89
N GLN A 7 -20.61 10.64 -11.60
CA GLN A 7 -20.95 9.61 -12.58
C GLN A 7 -22.33 8.99 -12.28
N GLN A 8 -23.18 8.89 -13.30
CA GLN A 8 -24.45 8.15 -13.20
C GLN A 8 -24.19 6.65 -13.20
N MET A 9 -24.25 6.04 -12.02
CA MET A 9 -24.02 4.61 -11.79
C MET A 9 -25.32 3.90 -11.34
N THR A 10 -25.44 2.59 -11.55
CA THR A 10 -26.49 1.82 -10.85
C THR A 10 -26.11 1.64 -9.37
N ILE A 11 -27.06 1.24 -8.51
CA ILE A 11 -26.74 0.92 -7.11
C ILE A 11 -25.71 -0.20 -7.05
N SER A 12 -25.84 -1.21 -7.91
CA SER A 12 -24.89 -2.33 -8.00
C SER A 12 -23.50 -1.88 -8.43
N ASP A 13 -23.39 -1.01 -9.44
CA ASP A 13 -22.09 -0.46 -9.86
C ASP A 13 -21.45 0.38 -8.75
N ALA A 14 -22.26 1.17 -8.02
CA ALA A 14 -21.79 1.93 -6.88
C ALA A 14 -21.31 1.02 -5.74
N MET A 15 -22.02 -0.07 -5.44
CA MET A 15 -21.58 -1.04 -4.43
C MET A 15 -20.31 -1.79 -4.85
N ALA A 16 -20.20 -2.18 -6.13
CA ALA A 16 -19.00 -2.81 -6.65
C ALA A 16 -17.79 -1.85 -6.59
N TYR A 17 -18.00 -0.58 -6.94
CA TYR A 17 -16.99 0.47 -6.83
C TYR A 17 -16.54 0.70 -5.38
N LEU A 18 -17.48 0.73 -4.43
CA LEU A 18 -17.18 0.88 -3.00
C LEU A 18 -16.46 -0.32 -2.42
N SER A 19 -16.88 -1.53 -2.80
CA SER A 19 -16.20 -2.77 -2.43
C SER A 19 -14.75 -2.74 -2.93
N GLY A 20 -14.50 -2.27 -4.15
CA GLY A 20 -13.16 -2.10 -4.69
C GLY A 20 -12.32 -1.03 -3.99
N MET A 21 -12.94 0.01 -3.42
CA MET A 21 -12.24 1.06 -2.67
C MET A 21 -11.91 0.67 -1.22
N ILE A 22 -12.78 -0.08 -0.56
CA ILE A 22 -12.72 -0.33 0.88
C ILE A 22 -12.15 -1.73 1.19
N GLY A 23 -12.09 -2.60 0.19
CA GLY A 23 -11.58 -3.96 0.33
C GLY A 23 -12.61 -4.91 0.92
N ASP A 24 -12.19 -6.17 1.10
CA ASP A 24 -13.07 -7.20 1.65
C ASP A 24 -13.39 -6.95 3.13
N PRO A 25 -14.66 -7.13 3.56
CA PRO A 25 -15.07 -6.83 4.93
C PRO A 25 -14.41 -7.74 5.97
N TRP A 26 -14.01 -8.94 5.57
CA TRP A 26 -13.41 -9.94 6.42
C TRP A 26 -11.96 -10.16 5.96
N ALA A 27 -11.02 -10.10 6.91
CA ALA A 27 -9.61 -10.32 6.64
C ALA A 27 -9.02 -11.36 7.61
N GLU A 28 -8.20 -12.26 7.10
CA GLU A 28 -7.44 -13.19 7.92
C GLU A 28 -6.37 -12.43 8.72
N ILE A 29 -6.30 -12.69 10.02
CA ILE A 29 -5.30 -12.10 10.91
C ILE A 29 -3.99 -12.88 10.73
N SER A 30 -2.90 -12.16 10.50
CA SER A 30 -1.56 -12.74 10.41
C SER A 30 -1.23 -13.59 11.64
N GLU A 31 -0.68 -14.79 11.41
CA GLU A 31 -0.16 -15.67 12.48
C GLU A 31 1.03 -15.03 13.24
N ASN A 32 1.64 -13.99 12.69
CA ASN A 32 2.69 -13.22 13.35
C ASN A 32 2.10 -12.29 14.42
N THR A 33 1.88 -12.85 15.60
CA THR A 33 1.33 -12.12 16.76
C THR A 33 2.17 -10.91 17.18
N ALA A 34 3.49 -10.93 16.96
CA ALA A 34 4.35 -9.78 17.26
C ALA A 34 4.04 -8.59 16.34
N LEU A 35 3.83 -8.86 15.05
CA LEU A 35 3.40 -7.85 14.07
C LEU A 35 2.02 -7.29 14.44
N VAL A 36 1.04 -8.16 14.64
CA VAL A 36 -0.34 -7.74 14.96
C VAL A 36 -0.39 -6.93 16.25
N ASN A 37 0.28 -7.39 17.32
CA ASN A 37 0.34 -6.66 18.59
C ASN A 37 1.15 -5.36 18.52
N SER A 38 2.06 -5.20 17.55
CA SER A 38 2.76 -3.92 17.33
C SER A 38 1.85 -2.88 16.68
N GLN A 39 0.88 -3.30 15.87
CA GLN A 39 0.01 -2.43 15.08
C GLN A 39 -1.33 -2.15 15.77
N TYR A 40 -1.85 -3.09 16.56
CA TYR A 40 -3.19 -3.00 17.16
C TYR A 40 -3.14 -3.08 18.68
N GLU A 41 -4.14 -2.48 19.31
CA GLU A 41 -4.47 -2.66 20.72
C GLU A 41 -5.88 -3.23 20.86
N VAL A 42 -6.08 -4.06 21.88
CA VAL A 42 -7.40 -4.59 22.22
C VAL A 42 -8.10 -3.57 23.09
N VAL A 43 -9.22 -3.03 22.59
CA VAL A 43 -10.03 -2.03 23.31
C VAL A 43 -11.10 -2.70 24.16
N GLY A 44 -11.54 -3.89 23.78
CA GLY A 44 -12.46 -4.72 24.56
C GLY A 44 -12.41 -6.20 24.17
N GLY A 45 -12.74 -7.08 25.11
CA GLY A 45 -12.74 -8.53 24.89
C GLY A 45 -11.33 -9.12 24.76
N LYS A 46 -11.12 -10.02 23.79
CA LYS A 46 -9.86 -10.73 23.53
C LYS A 46 -9.64 -10.94 22.03
N TRP A 47 -8.40 -11.30 21.65
CA TRP A 47 -8.12 -11.82 20.32
C TRP A 47 -8.84 -13.17 20.09
N PRO A 48 -9.18 -13.52 18.84
CA PRO A 48 -9.85 -14.77 18.54
C PRO A 48 -8.84 -15.91 18.56
N GLU A 49 -9.21 -17.04 19.17
CA GLU A 49 -8.33 -18.22 19.29
C GLU A 49 -8.87 -19.44 18.54
N LYS A 50 -10.17 -19.41 18.19
CA LYS A 50 -10.89 -20.52 17.55
C LYS A 50 -11.39 -20.11 16.16
N ALA A 51 -11.79 -21.10 15.36
CA ALA A 51 -12.42 -20.90 14.06
C ALA A 51 -13.74 -20.11 14.14
N ASN A 52 -14.51 -20.24 15.22
CA ASN A 52 -15.79 -19.54 15.41
C ASN A 52 -15.68 -18.22 16.19
N GLU A 53 -14.46 -17.70 16.38
CA GLU A 53 -14.22 -16.44 17.06
C GLU A 53 -13.65 -15.42 16.07
N VAL A 54 -14.15 -14.17 16.12
CA VAL A 54 -13.65 -13.05 15.33
C VAL A 54 -13.52 -11.79 16.16
N VAL A 55 -12.80 -10.80 15.63
CA VAL A 55 -12.71 -9.46 16.22
C VAL A 55 -13.18 -8.41 15.23
N VAL A 56 -13.71 -7.31 15.76
CA VAL A 56 -14.07 -6.14 14.96
C VAL A 56 -12.98 -5.09 15.08
N VAL A 57 -12.51 -4.60 13.94
CA VAL A 57 -11.53 -3.53 13.82
C VAL A 57 -12.26 -2.18 13.76
N VAL A 58 -12.03 -1.32 14.75
CA VAL A 58 -12.57 0.05 14.78
C VAL A 58 -11.49 1.08 14.44
N ASN A 59 -11.91 2.26 14.00
CA ASN A 59 -10.99 3.37 13.76
C ASN A 59 -10.38 3.91 15.08
N GLU A 60 -9.34 4.77 14.98
CA GLU A 60 -8.65 5.38 16.13
C GLU A 60 -9.61 6.04 17.15
N ASP A 61 -10.75 6.55 16.69
CA ASP A 61 -11.77 7.22 17.51
C ASP A 61 -12.88 6.29 18.06
N ASN A 62 -12.70 4.96 17.98
CA ASN A 62 -13.73 3.96 18.30
C ASN A 62 -15.02 4.14 17.49
N THR A 63 -14.85 4.43 16.19
CA THR A 63 -15.96 4.60 15.25
C THR A 63 -15.92 3.55 14.16
N LEU A 64 -17.10 3.30 13.60
CA LEU A 64 -17.29 2.55 12.36
C LEU A 64 -17.97 3.47 11.34
N PHE A 65 -17.55 3.39 10.08
CA PHE A 65 -18.23 4.08 8.99
C PHE A 65 -19.55 3.39 8.65
N ASP A 66 -20.52 4.15 8.16
CA ASP A 66 -21.82 3.63 7.75
C ASP A 66 -21.78 2.43 6.79
N TYR A 67 -20.77 2.37 5.92
CA TYR A 67 -20.55 1.21 5.06
C TYR A 67 -20.07 -0.02 5.82
N GLN A 68 -19.16 0.15 6.79
CA GLN A 68 -18.73 -0.93 7.68
C GLN A 68 -19.92 -1.45 8.50
N LEU A 69 -20.83 -0.56 8.92
CA LEU A 69 -22.07 -0.96 9.59
C LEU A 69 -23.00 -1.76 8.69
N PHE A 70 -23.11 -1.38 7.42
CA PHE A 70 -23.83 -2.17 6.43
C PHE A 70 -23.21 -3.55 6.28
N MET A 71 -21.88 -3.64 6.16
CA MET A 71 -21.15 -4.92 6.10
C MET A 71 -21.38 -5.80 7.34
N LEU A 72 -21.48 -5.19 8.53
CA LEU A 72 -21.79 -5.89 9.77
C LEU A 72 -23.28 -6.27 9.92
N GLY A 73 -24.13 -5.91 8.95
CA GLY A 73 -25.59 -6.13 9.01
C GLY A 73 -26.32 -5.20 9.99
N LEU A 74 -25.63 -4.18 10.52
CA LEU A 74 -26.17 -3.20 11.47
C LEU A 74 -26.89 -2.04 10.77
N LYS A 75 -26.80 -1.97 9.44
CA LYS A 75 -27.48 -0.98 8.60
C LYS A 75 -28.10 -1.66 7.39
N SER A 76 -29.27 -1.19 6.95
CA SER A 76 -29.96 -1.80 5.82
C SER A 76 -29.40 -1.32 4.47
N SER A 77 -29.62 -2.09 3.41
CA SER A 77 -29.26 -1.70 2.03
C SER A 77 -30.01 -0.44 1.56
N ALA A 78 -31.24 -0.23 2.05
CA ALA A 78 -32.04 0.96 1.76
C ALA A 78 -31.40 2.24 2.32
N ASP A 79 -30.81 2.16 3.51
CA ASP A 79 -30.13 3.29 4.14
C ASP A 79 -28.82 3.65 3.42
N LEU A 80 -28.14 2.66 2.84
CA LEU A 80 -26.89 2.86 2.11
C LEU A 80 -27.13 3.55 0.75
N GLY A 81 -28.22 3.22 0.05
CA GLY A 81 -28.59 3.88 -1.20
C GLY A 81 -28.86 5.38 -1.05
N GLN A 82 -29.39 5.81 0.10
CA GLN A 82 -29.60 7.24 0.41
C GLN A 82 -28.30 7.97 0.72
N LEU A 83 -27.35 7.30 1.38
CA LEU A 83 -26.04 7.87 1.70
C LEU A 83 -25.21 8.18 0.45
N LEU A 84 -25.28 7.33 -0.56
CA LEU A 84 -24.54 7.50 -1.81
C LEU A 84 -25.01 8.68 -2.67
N ILE A 85 -26.21 9.20 -2.41
CA ILE A 85 -26.79 10.36 -3.09
C ILE A 85 -26.35 11.67 -2.40
N ASN A 86 -25.97 11.61 -1.11
CA ASN A 86 -25.65 12.79 -0.32
C ASN A 86 -24.15 13.06 -0.30
N LYS A 87 -23.74 14.35 -0.24
CA LYS A 87 -22.32 14.75 -0.31
C LYS A 87 -21.49 14.33 0.90
N ASP A 88 -22.14 13.95 2.00
CA ASP A 88 -21.53 13.40 3.22
C ASP A 88 -21.66 11.87 3.26
N ALA A 89 -21.18 11.19 2.21
CA ALA A 89 -21.54 9.80 1.90
C ALA A 89 -21.19 8.76 2.99
N PHE A 90 -20.27 9.07 3.91
CA PHE A 90 -19.95 8.20 5.03
C PHE A 90 -19.92 9.00 6.32
N VAL A 91 -20.86 8.70 7.22
CA VAL A 91 -20.87 9.24 8.57
C VAL A 91 -20.21 8.23 9.49
N ALA A 92 -19.17 8.66 10.20
CA ALA A 92 -18.58 7.87 11.26
C ALA A 92 -19.53 7.88 12.47
N LYS A 93 -19.85 6.68 12.98
CA LYS A 93 -20.74 6.53 14.13
C LYS A 93 -20.01 5.84 15.27
N LYS A 94 -20.22 6.35 16.49
CA LYS A 94 -19.69 5.77 17.73
C LYS A 94 -20.55 4.60 18.18
N TYR A 95 -19.90 3.58 18.70
CA TYR A 95 -20.52 2.36 19.22
C TYR A 95 -20.02 2.06 20.62
N THR A 96 -20.85 1.36 21.38
CA THR A 96 -20.40 0.76 22.63
C THR A 96 -19.73 -0.58 22.35
N ILE A 97 -18.72 -0.92 23.15
CA ILE A 97 -18.00 -2.20 23.02
C ILE A 97 -18.97 -3.37 23.21
N ASP A 98 -19.91 -3.24 24.15
CA ASP A 98 -20.89 -4.29 24.47
C ASP A 98 -21.84 -4.58 23.30
N GLU A 99 -22.26 -3.55 22.54
CA GLU A 99 -23.06 -3.73 21.33
C GLU A 99 -22.31 -4.54 20.26
N ILE A 100 -20.98 -4.38 20.17
CA ILE A 100 -20.16 -5.08 19.18
C ILE A 100 -19.84 -6.52 19.63
N LEU A 101 -19.47 -6.73 20.90
CA LEU A 101 -19.18 -8.06 21.45
C LEU A 101 -20.41 -8.98 21.51
N GLY A 102 -21.62 -8.42 21.44
CA GLY A 102 -22.86 -9.18 21.36
C GLY A 102 -23.18 -9.75 19.98
N LEU A 103 -22.41 -9.42 18.95
CA LEU A 103 -22.71 -9.82 17.57
C LEU A 103 -22.34 -11.29 17.30
N GLU A 104 -23.28 -11.98 16.66
CA GLU A 104 -23.14 -13.36 16.24
C GLU A 104 -23.62 -13.50 14.79
N TYR A 105 -22.85 -14.23 14.00
CA TYR A 105 -23.06 -14.40 12.57
C TYR A 105 -23.21 -15.87 12.22
N LYS A 106 -24.14 -16.19 11.32
CA LYS A 106 -24.15 -17.48 10.63
C LYS A 106 -23.39 -17.36 9.33
N LEU A 107 -22.50 -18.31 9.07
CA LEU A 107 -21.73 -18.34 7.85
C LEU A 107 -22.30 -19.36 6.87
N MET A 108 -22.32 -18.96 5.61
CA MET A 108 -22.63 -19.82 4.47
C MET A 108 -21.52 -19.65 3.45
N THR A 109 -21.11 -20.76 2.87
CA THR A 109 -20.17 -20.86 1.76
C THR A 109 -20.94 -21.07 0.46
N ASN A 110 -20.26 -21.05 -0.68
CA ASN A 110 -20.92 -21.24 -1.97
C ASN A 110 -21.54 -22.65 -2.12
N VAL A 111 -20.97 -23.68 -1.51
CA VAL A 111 -21.55 -25.04 -1.54
C VAL A 111 -22.87 -25.16 -0.78
N ASP A 112 -23.12 -24.30 0.21
CA ASP A 112 -24.36 -24.34 1.00
C ASP A 112 -25.60 -23.92 0.20
N TYR A 113 -25.38 -23.31 -0.97
CA TYR A 113 -26.44 -22.96 -1.91
C TYR A 113 -26.71 -24.07 -2.93
N LEU A 114 -25.96 -25.17 -2.93
CA LEU A 114 -26.16 -26.25 -3.89
C LEU A 114 -27.32 -27.14 -3.44
N ASP A 115 -28.32 -27.25 -4.30
CA ASP A 115 -29.42 -28.19 -4.15
C ASP A 115 -29.29 -29.30 -5.21
N LYS A 116 -29.75 -30.51 -4.87
CA LYS A 116 -29.84 -31.60 -5.84
C LYS A 116 -30.87 -31.24 -6.90
N LYS A 117 -30.53 -31.46 -8.17
CA LYS A 117 -31.45 -31.24 -9.29
C LYS A 117 -32.51 -32.33 -9.27
N LEU A 118 -33.77 -31.93 -9.29
CA LEU A 118 -34.91 -32.84 -9.28
C LEU A 118 -35.59 -32.86 -10.66
N ASP A 119 -36.09 -34.02 -11.06
CA ASP A 119 -36.96 -34.15 -12.22
C ASP A 119 -38.38 -33.63 -11.92
N ASP A 120 -39.26 -33.60 -12.93
CA ASP A 120 -40.65 -33.16 -12.80
C ASP A 120 -41.47 -34.01 -11.80
N GLU A 121 -40.97 -35.20 -11.45
CA GLU A 121 -41.58 -36.14 -10.49
C GLU A 121 -40.98 -36.03 -9.07
N GLY A 122 -39.94 -35.20 -8.89
CA GLY A 122 -39.25 -34.98 -7.62
C GLY A 122 -38.11 -35.96 -7.31
N ASN A 123 -37.66 -36.78 -8.26
CA ASN A 123 -36.50 -37.65 -8.10
C ASN A 123 -35.19 -36.92 -8.43
N VAL A 124 -34.11 -37.30 -7.75
CA VAL A 124 -32.78 -36.75 -8.02
C VAL A 124 -32.31 -37.15 -9.41
N MET A 125 -31.99 -36.16 -10.24
CA MET A 125 -31.43 -36.39 -11.55
C MET A 125 -29.98 -36.85 -11.46
N THR A 126 -29.59 -37.76 -12.34
CA THR A 126 -28.20 -38.24 -12.48
C THR A 126 -27.72 -38.11 -13.92
N ASN A 127 -26.41 -38.00 -14.12
CA ASN A 127 -25.81 -38.15 -15.45
C ASN A 127 -25.86 -39.61 -15.93
N GLU A 128 -25.35 -39.87 -17.14
CA GLU A 128 -25.33 -41.22 -17.75
C GLU A 128 -24.57 -42.26 -16.90
N ASN A 129 -23.63 -41.81 -16.07
CA ASN A 129 -22.82 -42.62 -15.18
C ASN A 129 -23.43 -42.77 -13.76
N GLY A 130 -24.64 -42.27 -13.53
CA GLY A 130 -25.35 -42.37 -12.25
C GLY A 130 -24.86 -41.39 -11.17
N VAL A 131 -24.12 -40.34 -11.54
CA VAL A 131 -23.67 -39.28 -10.63
C VAL A 131 -24.77 -38.22 -10.48
N GLU A 132 -25.12 -37.88 -9.25
CA GLU A 132 -26.17 -36.89 -8.94
C GLU A 132 -25.82 -35.49 -9.47
N LEU A 133 -26.81 -34.81 -10.05
CA LEU A 133 -26.69 -33.46 -10.57
C LEU A 133 -27.03 -32.42 -9.50
N TRP A 134 -26.32 -31.30 -9.51
CA TRP A 134 -26.47 -30.21 -8.55
C TRP A 134 -26.72 -28.88 -9.27
N THR A 135 -27.49 -28.01 -8.63
CA THR A 135 -27.79 -26.67 -9.15
C THR A 135 -27.68 -25.63 -8.04
N MET A 136 -27.12 -24.47 -8.38
CA MET A 136 -27.00 -23.35 -7.45
C MET A 136 -28.39 -22.74 -7.19
N GLY A 137 -28.84 -22.76 -5.94
CA GLY A 137 -30.06 -22.10 -5.51
C GLY A 137 -30.00 -20.58 -5.68
N ASP A 138 -31.17 -19.95 -5.78
CA ASP A 138 -31.28 -18.50 -5.92
C ASP A 138 -30.82 -17.79 -4.63
N LYS A 139 -29.75 -16.99 -4.73
CA LYS A 139 -29.19 -16.22 -3.62
C LYS A 139 -30.04 -14.99 -3.24
N ALA A 140 -31.03 -14.61 -4.05
CA ALA A 140 -31.85 -13.42 -3.84
C ALA A 140 -32.92 -13.58 -2.75
N THR A 141 -33.30 -14.81 -2.40
CA THR A 141 -34.38 -15.11 -1.45
C THR A 141 -33.88 -15.90 -0.24
N LEU A 142 -32.94 -15.32 0.51
CA LEU A 142 -32.46 -15.92 1.76
C LEU A 142 -33.36 -15.54 2.93
N ASP A 143 -34.24 -16.45 3.33
CA ASP A 143 -34.94 -16.35 4.60
C ASP A 143 -34.11 -16.97 5.75
N LYS A 144 -34.47 -16.61 6.98
CA LYS A 144 -33.78 -17.07 8.18
C LYS A 144 -33.81 -18.60 8.32
N THR A 145 -34.90 -19.25 7.93
CA THR A 145 -35.06 -20.71 8.02
C THR A 145 -34.09 -21.42 7.08
N TYR A 146 -33.93 -20.88 5.87
CA TYR A 146 -32.97 -21.40 4.89
C TYR A 146 -31.54 -21.34 5.42
N VAL A 147 -31.14 -20.19 5.97
CA VAL A 147 -29.81 -20.00 6.57
C VAL A 147 -29.63 -20.89 7.79
N ASP A 148 -30.61 -20.96 8.70
CA ASP A 148 -30.53 -21.77 9.91
C ASP A 148 -30.37 -23.27 9.62
N ALA A 149 -30.93 -23.75 8.51
CA ALA A 149 -30.84 -25.15 8.08
C ALA A 149 -29.50 -25.52 7.43
N ARG A 150 -28.82 -24.55 6.79
CA ARG A 150 -27.68 -24.78 5.89
C ARG A 150 -26.37 -24.14 6.33
N ALA A 151 -26.39 -23.26 7.32
CA ALA A 151 -25.18 -22.63 7.84
C ALA A 151 -24.16 -23.68 8.32
N ILE A 152 -22.88 -23.33 8.16
CA ILE A 152 -21.77 -24.17 8.58
C ILE A 152 -21.88 -24.53 10.07
N LYS A 153 -21.55 -25.78 10.39
CA LYS A 153 -21.38 -26.25 11.77
C LYS A 153 -19.90 -26.44 12.05
N PHE A 154 -19.43 -25.79 13.09
CA PHE A 154 -18.06 -25.89 13.55
C PHE A 154 -17.83 -27.21 14.30
N ALA A 155 -16.55 -27.59 14.44
CA ALA A 155 -16.15 -28.84 15.08
C ALA A 155 -16.57 -28.95 16.56
N ASP A 156 -16.78 -27.82 17.23
CA ASP A 156 -17.29 -27.74 18.60
C ASP A 156 -18.84 -27.81 18.69
N GLY A 157 -19.51 -27.98 17.55
CA GLY A 157 -20.96 -28.12 17.44
C GLY A 157 -21.72 -26.80 17.38
N THR A 158 -21.05 -25.64 17.40
CA THR A 158 -21.71 -24.35 17.19
C THR A 158 -22.01 -24.13 15.72
N ASP A 159 -23.00 -23.30 15.43
CA ASP A 159 -23.40 -22.89 14.07
C ASP A 159 -23.27 -21.37 13.85
N THR A 160 -22.66 -20.67 14.80
CA THR A 160 -22.41 -19.23 14.75
C THR A 160 -20.94 -18.90 14.96
N VAL A 161 -20.53 -17.78 14.37
CA VAL A 161 -19.28 -17.08 14.62
C VAL A 161 -19.56 -15.88 15.51
N LYS A 162 -18.80 -15.74 16.59
CA LYS A 162 -19.01 -14.71 17.61
C LYS A 162 -17.91 -13.67 17.60
N VAL A 163 -18.30 -12.41 17.77
CA VAL A 163 -17.35 -11.33 18.00
C VAL A 163 -16.85 -11.39 19.45
N VAL A 164 -15.60 -11.79 19.66
CA VAL A 164 -15.00 -11.94 21.00
C VAL A 164 -14.12 -10.78 21.43
N GLY A 165 -13.82 -9.87 20.51
CA GLY A 165 -13.00 -8.70 20.79
C GLY A 165 -13.23 -7.54 19.84
N VAL A 166 -12.81 -6.37 20.29
CA VAL A 166 -12.77 -5.13 19.52
C VAL A 166 -11.34 -4.62 19.56
N VAL A 167 -10.75 -4.43 18.39
CA VAL A 167 -9.35 -4.03 18.23
C VAL A 167 -9.28 -2.71 17.49
N ARG A 168 -8.23 -1.94 17.78
CA ARG A 168 -8.02 -0.61 17.21
C ARG A 168 -6.56 -0.45 16.79
N PRO A 169 -6.28 0.15 15.62
CA PRO A 169 -4.92 0.53 15.27
C PRO A 169 -4.32 1.44 16.34
N LYS A 170 -3.09 1.14 16.78
CA LYS A 170 -2.36 1.99 17.72
C LYS A 170 -2.07 3.34 17.07
N LYS A 171 -2.15 4.40 17.86
CA LYS A 171 -1.85 5.76 17.40
C LYS A 171 -0.43 5.84 16.82
N GLY A 172 -0.32 6.23 15.56
CA GLY A 172 0.96 6.31 14.84
C GLY A 172 1.40 5.01 14.15
N ALA A 173 0.56 3.96 14.13
CA ALA A 173 0.77 2.82 13.25
C ALA A 173 0.65 3.29 11.79
N ILE A 174 1.73 3.11 11.01
CA ILE A 174 1.82 3.58 9.63
C ILE A 174 1.13 2.61 8.64
N ALA A 175 0.94 1.35 9.07
CA ALA A 175 0.25 0.31 8.30
C ALA A 175 -0.52 -0.64 9.23
N SER A 176 -1.69 -1.05 8.78
CA SER A 176 -2.64 -1.94 9.44
C SER A 176 -2.70 -3.27 8.68
N SER A 177 -2.30 -4.39 9.31
CA SER A 177 -2.27 -5.69 8.64
C SER A 177 -3.65 -6.34 8.42
N ILE A 178 -4.68 -5.89 9.14
CA ILE A 178 -6.06 -6.36 8.99
C ILE A 178 -6.76 -5.36 8.06
N GLY A 179 -6.95 -5.74 6.79
CA GLY A 179 -7.53 -4.91 5.74
C GLY A 179 -9.06 -4.76 5.79
N GLY A 180 -9.74 -5.54 6.63
CA GLY A 180 -11.20 -5.58 6.77
C GLY A 180 -11.72 -5.08 8.11
N VAL A 181 -13.04 -5.03 8.25
CA VAL A 181 -13.75 -4.68 9.49
C VAL A 181 -13.76 -5.86 10.47
N ILE A 182 -13.80 -7.08 9.95
CA ILE A 182 -13.78 -8.31 10.74
C ILE A 182 -12.44 -9.01 10.54
N GLY A 183 -11.70 -9.20 11.63
CA GLY A 183 -10.50 -10.02 11.66
C GLY A 183 -10.83 -11.43 12.11
N TYR A 184 -10.44 -12.45 11.34
CA TYR A 184 -10.64 -13.86 11.67
C TYR A 184 -9.33 -14.66 11.69
N THR A 185 -9.34 -15.83 12.33
CA THR A 185 -8.14 -16.70 12.41
C THR A 185 -8.03 -17.61 11.19
N LYS A 186 -6.82 -18.05 10.86
CA LYS A 186 -6.57 -19.10 9.85
C LYS A 186 -7.37 -20.38 10.09
N GLN A 187 -7.70 -20.69 11.34
CA GLN A 187 -8.56 -21.84 11.66
C GLN A 187 -9.97 -21.69 11.05
N LEU A 188 -10.49 -20.48 10.92
CA LEU A 188 -11.74 -20.24 10.19
C LEU A 188 -11.56 -20.55 8.71
N THR A 189 -10.46 -20.10 8.10
CA THR A 189 -10.11 -20.41 6.70
C THR A 189 -10.08 -21.90 6.46
N ASP A 190 -9.36 -22.65 7.30
CA ASP A 190 -9.26 -24.11 7.20
C ASP A 190 -10.61 -24.79 7.44
N ALA A 191 -11.45 -24.27 8.35
CA ALA A 191 -12.79 -24.81 8.60
C ALA A 191 -13.74 -24.59 7.39
N LEU A 192 -13.73 -23.40 6.80
CA LEU A 192 -14.51 -23.09 5.60
C LEU A 192 -14.04 -23.91 4.40
N LEU A 193 -12.73 -24.06 4.23
CA LEU A 193 -12.14 -24.91 3.20
C LEU A 193 -12.57 -26.37 3.38
N ALA A 194 -12.41 -26.92 4.58
CA ALA A 194 -12.78 -28.29 4.87
C ALA A 194 -14.28 -28.53 4.66
N HIS A 195 -15.12 -27.56 4.98
CA HIS A 195 -16.56 -27.63 4.74
C HIS A 195 -16.88 -27.73 3.24
N SER A 196 -16.32 -26.84 2.41
CA SER A 196 -16.47 -26.87 0.96
C SER A 196 -15.95 -28.17 0.35
N GLN A 197 -14.71 -28.58 0.70
CA GLN A 197 -14.07 -29.80 0.20
C GLN A 197 -14.81 -31.08 0.60
N ASN A 198 -15.53 -31.06 1.72
CA ASN A 198 -16.28 -32.23 2.17
C ASN A 198 -17.64 -32.39 1.51
N HIS A 199 -18.13 -31.36 0.80
CA HIS A 199 -19.42 -31.38 0.13
C HIS A 199 -19.47 -32.44 -0.98
N GLN A 200 -20.62 -33.11 -1.12
CA GLN A 200 -20.77 -34.23 -2.05
C GLN A 200 -20.55 -33.82 -3.51
N ALA A 201 -21.09 -32.67 -3.91
CA ALA A 201 -20.92 -32.15 -5.27
C ALA A 201 -19.43 -31.93 -5.62
N ILE A 202 -18.65 -31.39 -4.67
CA ILE A 202 -17.22 -31.11 -4.85
C ILE A 202 -16.43 -32.41 -4.96
N LYS A 203 -16.72 -33.40 -4.11
CA LYS A 203 -16.11 -34.74 -4.20
C LYS A 203 -16.43 -35.43 -5.52
N SER A 204 -17.64 -35.28 -6.05
CA SER A 204 -18.02 -35.81 -7.36
C SER A 204 -17.23 -35.13 -8.49
N MET A 205 -17.13 -33.79 -8.49
CA MET A 205 -16.35 -33.05 -9.48
C MET A 205 -14.86 -33.40 -9.41
N GLN A 206 -14.28 -33.50 -8.20
CA GLN A 206 -12.89 -33.89 -8.02
C GLN A 206 -12.63 -35.30 -8.54
N LYS A 207 -13.53 -36.25 -8.25
CA LYS A 207 -13.38 -37.62 -8.76
C LYS A 207 -13.43 -37.67 -10.28
N LEU A 208 -14.35 -36.93 -10.91
CA LEU A 208 -14.43 -36.86 -12.37
C LEU A 208 -13.17 -36.26 -12.99
N TYR A 209 -12.60 -35.24 -12.35
CA TYR A 209 -11.30 -34.69 -12.71
C TYR A 209 -10.18 -35.73 -12.59
N ASP A 210 -10.06 -36.41 -11.45
CA ASP A 210 -9.03 -37.42 -11.22
C ASP A 210 -9.14 -38.57 -12.25
N ASP A 211 -10.37 -39.04 -12.52
CA ASP A 211 -10.66 -40.08 -13.49
C ASP A 211 -10.30 -39.64 -14.92
N ALA A 212 -10.57 -38.37 -15.28
CA ALA A 212 -10.22 -37.80 -16.59
C ALA A 212 -8.70 -37.63 -16.75
N VAL A 213 -8.01 -37.10 -15.74
CA VAL A 213 -6.54 -36.94 -15.75
C VAL A 213 -5.83 -38.29 -15.82
N ALA A 214 -6.38 -39.34 -15.19
CA ALA A 214 -5.82 -40.69 -15.25
C ALA A 214 -5.86 -41.32 -16.67
N THR A 215 -6.59 -40.73 -17.62
CA THR A 215 -6.60 -41.19 -19.02
C THR A 215 -5.41 -40.69 -19.84
N LEU A 216 -4.72 -39.63 -19.37
CA LEU A 216 -3.54 -39.07 -20.02
C LEU A 216 -2.33 -40.01 -19.88
N ASP A 217 -1.48 -40.10 -20.91
CA ASP A 217 -0.21 -40.82 -20.81
C ASP A 217 0.80 -40.00 -20.00
N PRO A 218 1.21 -40.43 -18.80
CA PRO A 218 2.17 -39.70 -17.97
C PRO A 218 3.58 -39.63 -18.59
N ASN A 219 3.85 -40.35 -19.67
CA ASN A 219 5.15 -40.35 -20.37
C ASN A 219 5.16 -39.53 -21.66
N ASP A 220 4.00 -38.99 -22.10
CA ASP A 220 3.93 -38.10 -23.25
C ASP A 220 3.71 -36.65 -22.79
N ASP A 221 4.78 -35.85 -22.82
CA ASP A 221 4.74 -34.43 -22.44
C ASP A 221 3.79 -33.58 -23.30
N LYS A 222 3.23 -34.13 -24.39
CA LYS A 222 2.24 -33.45 -25.24
C LYS A 222 0.80 -33.82 -24.90
N ASP A 223 0.58 -34.88 -24.13
CA ASP A 223 -0.74 -35.36 -23.74
C ASP A 223 -1.16 -34.68 -22.44
N THR A 224 -1.54 -33.40 -22.54
CA THR A 224 -1.86 -32.56 -21.38
C THR A 224 -3.33 -32.18 -21.28
N GLN A 225 -4.17 -32.60 -22.23
CA GLN A 225 -5.54 -32.11 -22.36
C GLN A 225 -6.55 -33.24 -22.29
N THR A 226 -7.56 -33.08 -21.44
CA THR A 226 -8.67 -34.03 -21.28
C THR A 226 -9.94 -33.27 -20.91
N SER A 227 -11.07 -33.95 -20.80
CA SER A 227 -12.35 -33.34 -20.44
C SER A 227 -13.23 -34.29 -19.65
N TYR A 228 -14.22 -33.73 -18.95
CA TYR A 228 -15.30 -34.49 -18.32
C TYR A 228 -16.61 -33.70 -18.36
N GLU A 229 -17.72 -34.41 -18.19
CA GLU A 229 -19.05 -33.80 -18.12
C GLU A 229 -19.30 -33.22 -16.73
N SER A 230 -19.62 -31.92 -16.65
CA SER A 230 -19.95 -31.25 -15.39
C SER A 230 -21.23 -31.83 -14.79
N VAL A 231 -21.23 -32.05 -13.47
CA VAL A 231 -22.41 -32.44 -12.69
C VAL A 231 -23.02 -31.29 -11.89
N ILE A 232 -22.48 -30.07 -12.05
CA ILE A 232 -22.91 -28.88 -11.31
C ILE A 232 -23.31 -27.78 -12.29
N GLU A 233 -24.39 -27.09 -11.96
CA GLU A 233 -24.87 -25.89 -12.64
C GLU A 233 -24.62 -24.65 -11.78
N ILE A 234 -23.72 -23.77 -12.24
CA ILE A 234 -23.35 -22.52 -11.57
C ILE A 234 -23.73 -21.35 -12.46
N TYR A 235 -24.35 -20.33 -11.88
CA TYR A 235 -24.62 -19.06 -12.57
C TYR A 235 -24.34 -17.87 -11.67
N LYS A 236 -24.09 -16.72 -12.30
CA LYS A 236 -24.00 -15.41 -11.66
C LYS A 236 -25.07 -14.50 -12.24
N TYR A 237 -25.67 -13.65 -11.42
CA TYR A 237 -26.57 -12.62 -11.94
C TYR A 237 -25.77 -11.46 -12.52
N ASN A 238 -26.08 -11.08 -13.75
CA ASN A 238 -25.60 -9.82 -14.30
C ASN A 238 -26.56 -8.70 -13.87
N TYR A 239 -26.07 -7.79 -13.04
CA TYR A 239 -26.85 -6.67 -12.50
C TYR A 239 -26.75 -5.39 -13.35
N SER A 240 -26.06 -5.40 -14.49
CA SER A 240 -26.00 -4.25 -15.40
C SER A 240 -27.34 -3.98 -16.11
N ASP A 241 -28.21 -4.99 -16.20
CA ASP A 241 -29.55 -4.89 -16.78
C ASP A 241 -30.61 -4.53 -15.73
N ALA A 242 -31.69 -3.86 -16.16
CA ALA A 242 -32.82 -3.49 -15.29
C ALA A 242 -33.55 -4.71 -14.69
N THR A 243 -33.44 -5.88 -15.33
CA THR A 243 -33.89 -7.18 -14.83
C THR A 243 -32.71 -8.13 -14.84
N PRO A 244 -32.12 -8.44 -13.66
CA PRO A 244 -30.97 -9.32 -13.59
C PRO A 244 -31.30 -10.70 -14.17
N LYS A 245 -30.48 -11.18 -15.11
CA LYS A 245 -30.61 -12.52 -15.68
C LYS A 245 -29.46 -13.41 -15.19
N PRO A 246 -29.70 -14.71 -14.95
CA PRO A 246 -28.64 -15.64 -14.63
C PRO A 246 -27.77 -15.87 -15.87
N GLN A 247 -26.47 -15.65 -15.72
CA GLN A 247 -25.42 -16.00 -16.66
C GLN A 247 -24.70 -17.23 -16.13
N TYR A 248 -24.86 -18.35 -16.84
CA TYR A 248 -24.23 -19.62 -16.46
C TYR A 248 -22.72 -19.56 -16.68
N ILE A 249 -21.99 -19.98 -15.67
CA ILE A 249 -20.54 -20.27 -15.74
C ILE A 249 -20.37 -21.67 -16.34
N VAL A 250 -21.13 -22.64 -15.82
CA VAL A 250 -21.17 -24.02 -16.29
C VAL A 250 -22.57 -24.58 -16.03
N LYS A 251 -23.09 -25.44 -16.91
CA LYS A 251 -24.31 -26.22 -16.67
C LYS A 251 -23.97 -27.68 -16.44
N ALA A 252 -24.87 -28.36 -15.74
CA ALA A 252 -24.85 -29.82 -15.70
C ALA A 252 -25.00 -30.36 -17.13
N GLY A 253 -24.06 -31.21 -17.54
CA GLY A 253 -23.95 -31.76 -18.89
C GLY A 253 -22.98 -31.04 -19.82
N ASP A 254 -22.48 -29.86 -19.44
CA ASP A 254 -21.47 -29.16 -20.24
C ASP A 254 -20.11 -29.87 -20.10
N GLU A 255 -19.34 -29.90 -21.19
CA GLU A 255 -17.98 -30.42 -21.19
C GLU A 255 -17.04 -29.41 -20.52
N VAL A 256 -16.24 -29.89 -19.55
CA VAL A 256 -15.25 -29.10 -18.82
C VAL A 256 -13.87 -29.47 -19.32
N GLU A 257 -13.16 -28.53 -19.93
CA GLU A 257 -11.82 -28.75 -20.46
C GLU A 257 -10.77 -28.67 -19.33
N ILE A 258 -9.86 -29.63 -19.32
CA ILE A 258 -8.73 -29.70 -18.38
C ILE A 258 -7.44 -29.62 -19.18
N ASP A 259 -6.56 -28.71 -18.76
CA ASP A 259 -5.16 -28.65 -19.24
C ASP A 259 -4.22 -28.77 -18.04
N ILE A 260 -3.56 -29.92 -17.88
CA ILE A 260 -2.65 -30.18 -16.76
C ILE A 260 -1.34 -29.38 -16.87
N SER A 261 -1.05 -28.77 -18.03
CA SER A 261 0.08 -27.82 -18.14
C SER A 261 -0.20 -26.49 -17.44
N LYS A 262 -1.48 -26.21 -17.15
CA LYS A 262 -1.97 -25.01 -16.47
C LYS A 262 -3.01 -25.42 -15.40
N PRO A 263 -2.59 -26.12 -14.34
CA PRO A 263 -3.48 -26.74 -13.37
C PRO A 263 -4.35 -25.72 -12.63
N ASP A 264 -3.93 -24.46 -12.55
CA ASP A 264 -4.53 -23.39 -11.78
C ASP A 264 -5.51 -22.51 -12.58
N SER A 265 -5.39 -22.50 -13.92
CA SER A 265 -6.14 -21.60 -14.82
C SER A 265 -7.02 -22.34 -15.84
N ASN A 266 -7.29 -23.63 -15.65
CA ASN A 266 -8.22 -24.39 -16.47
C ASN A 266 -9.66 -24.28 -15.95
N ASP A 267 -10.64 -24.72 -16.75
CA ASP A 267 -12.07 -24.59 -16.45
C ASP A 267 -12.44 -25.29 -15.13
N HIS A 268 -11.87 -26.46 -14.86
CA HIS A 268 -12.10 -27.18 -13.59
C HIS A 268 -11.64 -26.33 -12.39
N ALA A 269 -10.41 -25.80 -12.43
CA ALA A 269 -9.88 -24.97 -11.35
C ALA A 269 -10.71 -23.69 -11.13
N GLU A 270 -11.21 -23.07 -12.20
CA GLU A 270 -12.11 -21.91 -12.10
C GLU A 270 -13.44 -22.27 -11.43
N ILE A 271 -14.09 -23.36 -11.86
CA ILE A 271 -15.36 -23.85 -11.30
C ILE A 271 -15.19 -24.22 -9.82
N MET A 272 -14.14 -24.95 -9.48
CA MET A 272 -13.86 -25.39 -8.12
C MET A 272 -13.60 -24.20 -7.19
N ARG A 273 -12.88 -23.18 -7.67
CA ARG A 273 -12.64 -21.93 -6.93
C ARG A 273 -13.93 -21.17 -6.64
N GLU A 274 -14.83 -21.08 -7.63
CA GLU A 274 -16.15 -20.48 -7.41
C GLU A 274 -16.96 -21.24 -6.35
N LEU A 275 -16.74 -22.53 -6.18
CA LEU A 275 -17.37 -23.32 -5.13
C LEU A 275 -16.63 -23.26 -3.78
N GLY A 276 -15.52 -22.51 -3.69
CA GLY A 276 -14.73 -22.39 -2.47
C GLY A 276 -13.81 -23.58 -2.21
N PHE A 277 -13.50 -24.38 -3.25
CA PHE A 277 -12.40 -25.33 -3.22
C PHE A 277 -11.10 -24.58 -3.55
N ILE A 278 -10.07 -24.78 -2.75
CA ILE A 278 -8.74 -24.22 -2.98
C ILE A 278 -7.75 -25.38 -3.05
N ASP A 279 -7.03 -25.43 -4.16
CA ASP A 279 -5.85 -26.29 -4.29
C ASP A 279 -4.66 -25.60 -3.61
N LYS A 280 -4.07 -26.28 -2.61
CA LYS A 280 -2.91 -25.77 -1.88
C LYS A 280 -1.60 -25.99 -2.64
N GLU A 281 -1.56 -26.90 -3.61
CA GLU A 281 -0.38 -27.19 -4.41
C GLU A 281 -0.17 -26.12 -5.50
N TYR A 282 -1.25 -25.54 -6.02
CA TYR A 282 -1.22 -24.56 -7.11
C TYR A 282 -1.91 -23.23 -6.72
N PRO A 283 -1.29 -22.39 -5.87
CA PRO A 283 -1.85 -21.09 -5.48
C PRO A 283 -1.81 -20.09 -6.64
N GLN A 284 -2.86 -19.29 -6.80
CA GLN A 284 -2.91 -18.19 -7.79
C GLN A 284 -1.94 -17.04 -7.44
N SER A 285 -1.82 -16.75 -6.14
CA SER A 285 -0.95 -15.71 -5.62
C SER A 285 -0.53 -16.06 -4.19
N ILE A 286 0.64 -15.55 -3.81
CA ILE A 286 1.16 -15.69 -2.44
C ILE A 286 1.45 -14.28 -1.93
N GLU A 287 0.73 -13.86 -0.90
CA GLU A 287 1.01 -12.63 -0.18
C GLU A 287 1.81 -12.94 1.08
N PHE A 288 2.90 -12.22 1.31
CA PHE A 288 3.72 -12.38 2.50
C PHE A 288 4.36 -11.07 2.92
N TYR A 289 4.69 -10.98 4.20
CA TYR A 289 5.33 -9.82 4.79
C TYR A 289 6.79 -10.13 5.10
N CYS A 290 7.69 -9.29 4.63
CA CYS A 290 9.10 -9.36 5.01
C CYS A 290 9.29 -8.75 6.40
N SER A 291 10.04 -9.43 7.27
CA SER A 291 10.30 -8.97 8.64
C SER A 291 11.24 -7.76 8.71
N SER A 292 12.06 -7.52 7.67
CA SER A 292 12.96 -6.38 7.57
C SER A 292 13.17 -5.96 6.11
N PHE A 293 13.71 -4.75 5.90
CA PHE A 293 14.12 -4.28 4.57
C PHE A 293 15.26 -5.11 3.97
N GLU A 294 16.12 -5.69 4.80
CA GLU A 294 17.21 -6.58 4.36
C GLU A 294 16.63 -7.90 3.84
N ALA A 295 15.73 -8.53 4.61
CA ALA A 295 15.03 -9.74 4.18
C ALA A 295 14.23 -9.51 2.88
N LYS A 296 13.61 -8.33 2.76
CA LYS A 296 12.95 -7.91 1.52
C LYS A 296 13.90 -7.87 0.33
N GLY A 297 15.12 -7.36 0.50
CA GLY A 297 16.14 -7.34 -0.54
C GLY A 297 16.56 -8.74 -0.97
N ASP A 298 16.74 -9.65 0.00
CA ASP A 298 17.08 -11.05 -0.28
C ASP A 298 15.95 -11.77 -1.02
N VAL A 299 14.70 -11.56 -0.62
CA VAL A 299 13.53 -12.13 -1.29
C VAL A 299 13.37 -11.57 -2.70
N ALA A 300 13.48 -10.25 -2.89
CA ALA A 300 13.39 -9.64 -4.21
C ALA A 300 14.45 -10.20 -5.17
N LYS A 301 15.67 -10.43 -4.67
CA LYS A 301 16.74 -11.08 -5.43
C LYS A 301 16.39 -12.52 -5.78
N PHE A 302 15.93 -13.31 -4.81
CA PHE A 302 15.49 -14.69 -5.05
C PHE A 302 14.38 -14.77 -6.11
N LEU A 303 13.38 -13.90 -6.04
CA LEU A 303 12.27 -13.86 -7.00
C LEU A 303 12.76 -13.50 -8.40
N SER A 304 13.65 -12.51 -8.52
CA SER A 304 14.28 -12.13 -9.78
C SER A 304 15.13 -13.25 -10.39
N ASP A 305 15.84 -14.03 -9.56
CA ASP A 305 16.68 -15.14 -10.01
C ASP A 305 15.85 -16.34 -10.54
N ASN A 306 14.57 -16.43 -10.17
CA ASN A 306 13.65 -17.51 -10.56
C ASN A 306 12.56 -17.08 -11.56
N ASP A 307 12.68 -15.89 -12.17
CA ASP A 307 11.70 -15.34 -13.13
C ASP A 307 10.25 -15.27 -12.58
N ILE A 308 10.12 -15.04 -11.27
CA ILE A 308 8.82 -14.91 -10.61
C ILE A 308 8.38 -13.45 -10.66
N THR A 309 7.21 -13.20 -11.24
CA THR A 309 6.61 -11.85 -11.24
C THR A 309 6.12 -11.51 -9.84
N TYR A 310 6.52 -10.35 -9.31
CA TYR A 310 6.05 -9.87 -8.02
C TYR A 310 5.64 -8.40 -8.09
N SER A 311 4.73 -8.00 -7.20
CA SER A 311 4.32 -6.61 -7.02
C SER A 311 4.65 -6.17 -5.59
N ASP A 312 5.13 -4.94 -5.45
CA ASP A 312 5.54 -4.37 -4.18
C ASP A 312 4.97 -2.97 -4.00
N SER A 313 3.79 -2.93 -3.38
CA SER A 313 3.04 -1.71 -3.14
C SER A 313 3.83 -0.69 -2.32
N LEU A 314 4.61 -1.16 -1.34
CA LEU A 314 5.44 -0.28 -0.50
C LEU A 314 6.61 0.31 -1.28
N SER A 315 7.30 -0.50 -2.10
CA SER A 315 8.38 0.00 -2.95
C SER A 315 7.85 1.03 -3.94
N THR A 316 6.70 0.76 -4.55
CA THR A 316 6.06 1.67 -5.52
C THR A 316 5.70 3.01 -4.86
N MET A 317 5.13 2.96 -3.67
CA MET A 317 4.81 4.17 -2.89
C MET A 317 6.07 4.95 -2.49
N MET A 318 7.11 4.25 -2.03
CA MET A 318 8.37 4.87 -1.65
C MET A 318 9.12 5.44 -2.85
N GLU A 319 9.04 4.82 -4.03
CA GLU A 319 9.61 5.34 -5.27
C GLU A 319 8.93 6.64 -5.69
N PHE A 320 7.60 6.73 -5.55
CA PHE A 320 6.87 7.97 -5.76
C PHE A 320 7.33 9.08 -4.79
N VAL A 321 7.43 8.78 -3.49
CA VAL A 321 7.92 9.73 -2.49
C VAL A 321 9.36 10.17 -2.79
N ASN A 322 10.26 9.23 -3.11
CA ASN A 322 11.64 9.51 -3.45
C ASN A 322 11.75 10.38 -4.71
N THR A 323 10.92 10.14 -5.71
CA THR A 323 10.88 10.93 -6.94
C THR A 323 10.41 12.37 -6.65
N MET A 324 9.36 12.54 -5.83
CA MET A 324 8.93 13.87 -5.38
C MET A 324 10.03 14.61 -4.61
N VAL A 325 10.61 13.96 -3.60
CA VAL A 325 11.67 14.55 -2.77
C VAL A 325 12.86 14.93 -3.65
N SER A 326 13.34 14.03 -4.50
CA SER A 326 14.46 14.28 -5.42
C SER A 326 14.18 15.45 -6.36
N THR A 327 12.97 15.55 -6.89
CA THR A 327 12.57 16.67 -7.78
C THR A 327 12.57 18.00 -7.03
N ILE A 328 11.97 18.05 -5.84
CA ILE A 328 11.94 19.26 -5.01
C ILE A 328 13.36 19.65 -4.59
N THR A 329 14.17 18.68 -4.14
CA THR A 329 15.57 18.90 -3.80
C THR A 329 16.35 19.44 -5.00
N GLY A 330 16.15 18.88 -6.19
CA GLY A 330 16.77 19.36 -7.43
C GLY A 330 16.45 20.83 -7.72
N VAL A 331 15.18 21.24 -7.57
CA VAL A 331 14.74 22.63 -7.75
C VAL A 331 15.38 23.55 -6.70
N LEU A 332 15.38 23.15 -5.43
CA LEU A 332 15.98 23.93 -4.34
C LEU A 332 17.50 24.08 -4.50
N VAL A 333 18.20 23.02 -4.92
CA VAL A 333 19.62 23.06 -5.27
C VAL A 333 19.86 23.99 -6.46
N GLY A 334 18.95 24.01 -7.44
CA GLY A 334 18.97 24.97 -8.54
C GLY A 334 18.90 26.42 -8.06
N PHE A 335 17.97 26.74 -7.15
CA PHE A 335 17.88 28.08 -6.55
C PHE A 335 19.14 28.43 -5.75
N ALA A 336 19.64 27.49 -4.94
CA ALA A 336 20.86 27.68 -4.16
C ALA A 336 22.07 27.97 -5.06
N ALA A 337 22.20 27.26 -6.19
CA ALA A 337 23.28 27.48 -7.16
C ALA A 337 23.21 28.88 -7.80
N ILE A 338 22.01 29.35 -8.16
CA ILE A 338 21.81 30.72 -8.67
C ILE A 338 22.18 31.74 -7.61
N SER A 339 21.70 31.58 -6.37
CA SER A 339 22.04 32.47 -5.25
C SER A 339 23.55 32.51 -5.01
N LEU A 340 24.23 31.37 -5.07
CA LEU A 340 25.68 31.27 -4.91
C LEU A 340 26.44 32.09 -5.96
N ILE A 341 26.02 32.01 -7.22
CA ILE A 341 26.60 32.80 -8.32
C ILE A 341 26.39 34.30 -8.07
N VAL A 342 25.15 34.70 -7.74
CA VAL A 342 24.81 36.09 -7.44
C VAL A 342 25.64 36.63 -6.27
N SER A 343 25.79 35.85 -5.19
CA SER A 343 26.63 36.19 -4.04
C SER A 343 28.10 36.33 -4.42
N THR A 344 28.63 35.43 -5.25
CA THR A 344 30.03 35.49 -5.70
C THR A 344 30.31 36.77 -6.51
N ILE A 345 29.38 37.17 -7.38
CA ILE A 345 29.46 38.43 -8.13
C ILE A 345 29.41 39.64 -7.18
N MET A 346 28.54 39.62 -6.17
CA MET A 346 28.44 40.69 -5.18
C MET A 346 29.73 40.85 -4.37
N ILE A 347 30.34 39.75 -3.94
CA ILE A 347 31.66 39.80 -3.27
C ILE A 347 32.70 40.43 -4.19
N ALA A 348 32.76 40.02 -5.46
CA ALA A 348 33.71 40.58 -6.43
C ALA A 348 33.52 42.10 -6.61
N ILE A 349 32.28 42.59 -6.65
CA ILE A 349 31.97 44.02 -6.76
C ILE A 349 32.43 44.78 -5.50
N ILE A 350 32.15 44.25 -4.30
CA ILE A 350 32.55 44.89 -3.04
C ILE A 350 34.08 45.00 -2.95
N ILE A 351 34.81 43.91 -3.25
CA ILE A 351 36.28 43.93 -3.26
C ILE A 351 36.81 44.90 -4.33
N TYR A 352 36.17 44.98 -5.49
CA TYR A 352 36.54 45.95 -6.53
C TYR A 352 36.38 47.41 -6.06
N THR A 353 35.27 47.74 -5.41
CA THR A 353 35.05 49.10 -4.86
C THR A 353 36.05 49.41 -3.75
N SER A 354 36.30 48.46 -2.84
CA SER A 354 37.30 48.62 -1.77
C SER A 354 38.71 48.91 -2.32
N VAL A 355 39.11 48.22 -3.39
CA VAL A 355 40.38 48.48 -4.09
C VAL A 355 40.42 49.89 -4.67
N LEU A 356 39.30 50.40 -5.20
CA LEU A 356 39.24 51.74 -5.79
C LEU A 356 39.34 52.84 -4.75
N GLU A 357 38.75 52.65 -3.57
CA GLU A 357 38.83 53.56 -2.43
C GLU A 357 40.25 53.59 -1.84
N ARG A 358 40.90 52.43 -1.73
CA ARG A 358 42.25 52.29 -1.17
C ARG A 358 43.38 52.52 -2.20
N ARG A 359 43.08 53.18 -3.32
CA ARG A 359 44.05 53.42 -4.41
C ARG A 359 45.32 54.15 -3.96
N LYS A 360 45.20 55.16 -3.09
CA LYS A 360 46.35 55.92 -2.57
C LYS A 360 47.27 55.02 -1.73
N GLU A 361 46.70 54.16 -0.88
CA GLU A 361 47.45 53.20 -0.06
C GLU A 361 48.25 52.23 -0.93
N ILE A 362 47.63 51.69 -1.98
CA ILE A 362 48.28 50.80 -2.96
C ILE A 362 49.43 51.53 -3.67
N GLY A 363 49.23 52.80 -4.04
CA GLY A 363 50.25 53.65 -4.67
C GLY A 363 51.48 53.86 -3.79
N VAL A 364 51.27 54.14 -2.49
CA VAL A 364 52.36 54.29 -1.51
C VAL A 364 53.14 52.98 -1.35
N LEU A 365 52.45 51.85 -1.15
CA LEU A 365 53.09 50.53 -1.02
C LEU A 365 53.92 50.17 -2.26
N ARG A 366 53.38 50.45 -3.46
CA ARG A 366 54.06 50.23 -4.74
C ARG A 366 55.29 51.11 -4.91
N SER A 367 55.27 52.35 -4.42
CA SER A 367 56.40 53.29 -4.50
C SER A 367 57.54 52.95 -3.53
N ILE A 368 57.23 52.29 -2.40
CA ILE A 368 58.23 51.80 -1.43
C ILE A 368 58.82 50.44 -1.86
N GLY A 369 58.31 49.83 -2.95
CA GLY A 369 58.90 48.65 -3.59
C GLY A 369 58.05 47.37 -3.55
N ALA A 370 56.79 47.42 -3.12
CA ALA A 370 55.92 46.24 -3.10
C ALA A 370 55.71 45.68 -4.52
N ARG A 371 55.85 44.35 -4.67
CA ARG A 371 55.64 43.68 -5.96
C ARG A 371 54.14 43.59 -6.23
N LYS A 372 53.76 43.49 -7.51
CA LYS A 372 52.36 43.27 -7.94
C LYS A 372 51.73 42.04 -7.25
N ARG A 373 52.52 40.99 -7.01
CA ARG A 373 52.08 39.77 -6.32
C ARG A 373 51.80 40.00 -4.84
N ASP A 374 52.51 40.91 -4.19
CA ASP A 374 52.34 41.19 -2.76
C ASP A 374 51.03 41.93 -2.53
N ILE A 375 50.73 42.93 -3.36
CA ILE A 375 49.43 43.63 -3.36
C ILE A 375 48.29 42.65 -3.63
N SER A 376 48.42 41.79 -4.65
CA SER A 376 47.37 40.80 -4.97
C SER A 376 47.16 39.77 -3.85
N ARG A 377 48.22 39.40 -3.11
CA ARG A 377 48.12 38.44 -1.99
C ARG A 377 47.38 39.04 -0.80
N VAL A 378 47.56 40.33 -0.52
CA VAL A 378 46.83 41.02 0.55
C VAL A 378 45.33 40.97 0.32
N PHE A 379 44.87 41.35 -0.88
CA PHE A 379 43.44 41.32 -1.21
C PHE A 379 42.85 39.91 -1.31
N ILE A 380 43.63 38.92 -1.79
CA ILE A 380 43.22 37.51 -1.77
C ILE A 380 43.10 37.00 -0.33
N ALA A 381 44.02 37.37 0.56
CA ALA A 381 43.97 37.00 1.98
C ALA A 381 42.76 37.66 2.68
N GLU A 382 42.48 38.93 2.40
CA GLU A 382 41.28 39.63 2.88
C GLU A 382 40.00 38.91 2.44
N SER A 383 39.93 38.53 1.16
CA SER A 383 38.81 37.76 0.61
C SER A 383 38.67 36.37 1.27
N ALA A 384 39.78 35.68 1.53
CA ALA A 384 39.77 34.38 2.20
C ALA A 384 39.29 34.48 3.66
N ILE A 385 39.73 35.52 4.39
CA ILE A 385 39.29 35.78 5.77
C ILE A 385 37.79 36.08 5.80
N LEU A 386 37.29 36.91 4.88
CA LEU A 386 35.86 37.20 4.75
C LEU A 386 35.05 35.92 4.45
N GLY A 387 35.55 35.05 3.56
CA GLY A 387 34.95 33.75 3.26
C GLY A 387 34.94 32.79 4.45
N GLY A 388 36.01 32.79 5.25
CA GLY A 388 36.11 32.00 6.47
C GLY A 388 35.10 32.44 7.53
N TYR A 389 35.03 33.74 7.82
CA TYR A 389 34.06 34.27 8.79
C TYR A 389 32.61 34.09 8.34
N SER A 390 32.32 34.35 7.06
CA SER A 390 30.96 34.15 6.53
C SER A 390 30.56 32.67 6.53
N GLY A 391 31.48 31.76 6.18
CA GLY A 391 31.25 30.32 6.24
C GLY A 391 30.99 29.84 7.66
N LEU A 392 31.75 30.33 8.65
CA LEU A 392 31.56 29.98 10.06
C LEU A 392 30.19 30.47 10.57
N ILE A 393 29.84 31.72 10.30
CA ILE A 393 28.54 32.29 10.67
C ILE A 393 27.40 31.53 9.99
N GLY A 394 27.56 31.18 8.72
CA GLY A 394 26.60 30.39 7.96
C GLY A 394 26.35 29.02 8.60
N ILE A 395 27.41 28.30 8.98
CA ILE A 395 27.28 26.99 9.65
C ILE A 395 26.56 27.12 10.98
N ILE A 396 26.95 28.09 11.82
CA ILE A 396 26.31 28.32 13.11
C ILE A 396 24.81 28.59 12.90
N PHE A 397 24.48 29.45 11.95
CA PHE A 397 23.09 29.78 11.63
C PHE A 397 22.31 28.55 11.13
N SER A 398 22.88 27.77 10.20
CA SER A 398 22.25 26.54 9.70
C SER A 398 21.99 25.52 10.81
N VAL A 399 22.94 25.33 11.74
CA VAL A 399 22.77 24.42 12.88
C VAL A 399 21.64 24.90 13.79
N ILE A 400 21.58 26.19 14.12
CA ILE A 400 20.50 26.76 14.94
C ILE A 400 19.14 26.50 14.29
N VAL A 401 19.02 26.77 12.98
CA VAL A 401 17.76 26.52 12.24
C VAL A 401 17.40 25.03 12.23
N CYS A 402 18.37 24.13 12.08
CA CYS A 402 18.13 22.69 12.11
C CYS A 402 17.65 22.20 13.49
N VAL A 403 18.23 22.70 14.58
CA VAL A 403 17.81 22.35 15.94
C VAL A 403 16.37 22.83 16.19
N ILE A 404 16.07 24.09 15.84
CA ILE A 404 14.70 24.63 15.99
C ILE A 404 13.71 23.82 15.14
N GLY A 405 14.07 23.49 13.90
CA GLY A 405 13.24 22.68 13.01
C GLY A 405 12.99 21.28 13.57
N SER A 406 14.02 20.64 14.12
CA SER A 406 13.92 19.30 14.72
C SER A 406 12.93 19.28 15.89
N VAL A 407 13.02 20.26 16.80
CA VAL A 407 12.11 20.39 17.95
C VAL A 407 10.67 20.61 17.49
N ILE A 408 10.45 21.46 16.48
CA ILE A 408 9.10 21.72 15.95
C ILE A 408 8.51 20.46 15.31
N ILE A 409 9.32 19.71 14.55
CA ILE A 409 8.89 18.45 13.91
C ILE A 409 8.54 17.41 14.95
N GLU A 410 9.39 17.23 15.97
CA GLU A 410 9.15 16.29 17.07
C GLU A 410 7.83 16.60 17.80
N LEU A 411 7.57 17.86 18.11
CA LEU A 411 6.33 18.30 18.79
C LEU A 411 5.06 18.11 17.95
N LYS A 412 5.16 18.19 16.62
CA LYS A 412 4.00 18.16 15.70
C LYS A 412 3.73 16.78 15.12
N LEU A 413 4.77 16.02 14.83
CA LEU A 413 4.72 14.77 14.07
C LEU A 413 5.19 13.56 14.89
N GLY A 414 5.82 13.75 16.05
CA GLY A 414 6.29 12.66 16.91
C GLY A 414 7.43 11.84 16.30
N ILE A 415 8.10 12.35 15.27
CA ILE A 415 9.21 11.66 14.59
C ILE A 415 10.53 12.25 15.07
N GLU A 416 11.32 11.42 15.75
CA GLU A 416 12.64 11.79 16.24
C GLU A 416 13.69 11.79 15.10
N ASN A 417 14.67 12.69 15.19
CA ASN A 417 15.88 12.72 14.33
C ASN A 417 15.69 12.85 12.81
N LEU A 418 14.57 13.44 12.36
CA LEU A 418 14.32 13.61 10.91
C LEU A 418 15.33 14.55 10.22
N VAL A 419 15.84 15.56 10.94
CA VAL A 419 16.79 16.55 10.42
C VAL A 419 18.14 16.33 11.09
N SER A 420 19.06 15.67 10.38
CA SER A 420 20.43 15.46 10.86
C SER A 420 21.44 16.22 10.00
N VAL A 421 22.33 16.96 10.66
CA VAL A 421 23.45 17.65 10.00
C VAL A 421 24.71 16.85 10.25
N SER A 422 25.30 16.31 9.19
CA SER A 422 26.57 15.59 9.30
C SER A 422 27.74 16.57 9.36
N TRP A 423 28.68 16.36 10.30
CA TRP A 423 29.85 17.23 10.47
C TRP A 423 30.70 17.39 9.20
N TRP A 424 30.76 16.34 8.37
CA TRP A 424 31.46 16.38 7.09
C TRP A 424 30.83 17.37 6.09
N GLN A 425 29.49 17.50 6.08
CA GLN A 425 28.79 18.44 5.21
C GLN A 425 29.11 19.90 5.60
N CYS A 426 29.21 20.19 6.91
CA CYS A 426 29.64 21.50 7.40
C CYS A 426 31.06 21.83 6.93
N LEU A 427 31.98 20.86 7.02
CA LEU A 427 33.37 21.06 6.59
C LEU A 427 33.47 21.32 5.08
N VAL A 428 32.73 20.56 4.26
CA VAL A 428 32.67 20.77 2.81
C VAL A 428 32.13 22.17 2.49
N MET A 429 31.03 22.59 3.12
CA MET A 429 30.44 23.91 2.88
C MET A 429 31.34 25.07 3.33
N PHE A 430 32.07 24.89 4.43
CA PHE A 430 33.07 25.86 4.88
C PHE A 430 34.15 26.08 3.82
N LEU A 431 34.70 24.99 3.28
CA LEU A 431 35.74 25.06 2.26
C LEU A 431 35.22 25.67 0.96
N ILE A 432 33.99 25.35 0.56
CA ILE A 432 33.32 25.97 -0.60
C ILE A 432 33.18 27.49 -0.41
N SER A 433 32.79 27.96 0.78
CA SER A 433 32.65 29.40 1.06
C SER A 433 33.99 30.16 0.91
N ILE A 434 35.08 29.61 1.45
CA ILE A 434 36.43 30.18 1.30
C ILE A 434 36.83 30.17 -0.17
N LEU A 435 36.63 29.05 -0.87
CA LEU A 435 37.00 28.89 -2.26
C LEU A 435 36.31 29.95 -3.14
N LEU A 436 35.00 30.11 -3.00
CA LEU A 436 34.22 31.09 -3.77
C LEU A 436 34.64 32.53 -3.46
N SER A 437 34.89 32.85 -2.20
CA SER A 437 35.36 34.19 -1.81
C SER A 437 36.72 34.51 -2.42
N VAL A 438 37.65 33.55 -2.42
CA VAL A 438 38.96 33.69 -3.07
C VAL A 438 38.83 33.85 -4.58
N LEU A 439 37.96 33.07 -5.23
CA LEU A 439 37.70 33.16 -6.67
C LEU A 439 37.10 34.52 -7.04
N ALA A 440 36.15 35.03 -6.25
CA ALA A 440 35.55 36.36 -6.42
C ALA A 440 36.61 37.47 -6.28
N GLY A 441 37.48 37.38 -5.27
CA GLY A 441 38.54 38.35 -5.02
C GLY A 441 39.66 38.35 -6.06
N PHE A 442 39.84 37.27 -6.82
CA PHE A 442 40.99 37.10 -7.72
C PHE A 442 41.06 38.15 -8.84
N ILE A 443 39.93 38.45 -9.49
CA ILE A 443 39.88 39.41 -10.61
C ILE A 443 40.17 40.85 -10.13
N PRO A 444 39.46 41.39 -9.12
CA PRO A 444 39.74 42.73 -8.58
C PRO A 444 41.18 42.88 -8.05
N SER A 445 41.69 41.86 -7.34
CA SER A 445 43.06 41.86 -6.80
C SER A 445 44.11 42.03 -7.90
N ARG A 446 43.90 41.39 -9.05
CA ARG A 446 44.80 41.49 -10.20
C ARG A 446 44.72 42.86 -10.87
N ILE A 447 43.54 43.48 -10.90
CA ILE A 447 43.36 44.85 -11.39
C ILE A 447 44.07 45.85 -10.47
N ALA A 448 43.93 45.70 -9.15
CA ALA A 448 44.61 46.50 -8.12
C ALA A 448 46.13 46.51 -8.32
N ALA A 449 46.70 45.31 -8.45
CA ALA A 449 48.13 45.09 -8.59
C ALA A 449 48.75 45.68 -9.88
N LYS A 450 47.94 45.96 -10.90
CA LYS A 450 48.39 46.51 -12.19
C LYS A 450 48.33 48.03 -12.27
N LYS A 451 47.77 48.73 -11.26
CA LYS A 451 47.70 50.20 -11.27
C LYS A 451 49.10 50.83 -11.17
N ASP A 452 49.29 51.92 -11.90
CA ASP A 452 50.54 52.68 -11.94
C ASP A 452 50.67 53.55 -10.66
N PRO A 453 51.75 53.41 -9.87
CA PRO A 453 51.96 54.21 -8.66
C PRO A 453 51.99 55.73 -8.92
N ALA A 454 52.49 56.19 -10.08
CA ALA A 454 52.53 57.61 -10.39
C ALA A 454 51.12 58.20 -10.60
N ILE A 455 50.22 57.42 -11.22
CA ILE A 455 48.82 57.81 -11.43
C ILE A 455 48.03 57.72 -10.12
N ALA A 456 48.30 56.68 -9.31
CA ALA A 456 47.61 56.46 -8.04
C ALA A 456 47.90 57.55 -6.97
N LEU A 457 49.07 58.19 -7.02
CA LEU A 457 49.45 59.29 -6.13
C LEU A 457 49.01 60.67 -6.64
N ARG A 458 48.67 60.79 -7.92
CA ARG A 458 48.28 62.06 -8.56
C ARG A 458 46.76 62.31 -8.54
N SER A 459 45.95 61.29 -8.30
CA SER A 459 44.50 61.44 -8.14
C SER A 459 44.17 62.16 -6.82
N GLU A 460 43.44 63.28 -6.91
CA GLU A 460 42.87 64.02 -5.78
C GLU A 460 42.03 63.14 -4.86
#